data_AF-F2J0J9-F1
#
_entry.id   AF-F2J0J9-F1
#
_cell.length_a   1.000
_cell.length_b   1.000
_cell.length_c   1.000
_cell.angle_alpha   90.00
_cell.angle_beta   90.00
_cell.angle_gamma   90.00
#
_symmetry.space_group_name_H-M   'P 1'
#
loop_
_entity.id
_entity.type
_entity.pdbx_description
1 polymer ?
#
loop_
_entity_poly.entity_id
_entity_poly.type
_entity_poly.pdbx_seq_one_letter_code
_entity_poly.pdbx_strand_id
1 'polypeptide(L)' 'MGMNDEPGAERLTPWSDLDEARQTELLAAYQADLDALPPTCSLETKVERFARWLAGRGIGFSMDDVGRPGPGHGRSAR' A
#
# COMPACT_ATOMS: atom_id res chain seq x y z
N MET A 1 23.32 14.05 23.95
CA MET A 1 22.69 14.34 22.64
C MET A 1 22.41 13.00 21.99
N GLY A 2 21.15 12.59 21.93
CA GLY A 2 20.77 11.36 21.24
C GLY A 2 20.68 11.65 19.75
N MET A 3 21.65 11.17 18.98
CA MET A 3 21.46 10.94 17.55
C MET A 3 20.49 9.75 17.41
N ASN A 4 19.19 10.03 17.38
CA ASN A 4 18.19 9.11 16.81
C ASN A 4 17.66 9.77 15.54
N ASP A 5 18.55 9.89 14.57
CA ASP A 5 18.20 10.19 13.19
C ASP A 5 19.07 9.26 12.35
N GLU A 6 18.63 8.01 12.19
CA GLU A 6 19.07 7.17 11.07
C GLU A 6 17.96 7.14 10.01
N PRO A 7 17.97 8.12 9.09
CA PRO A 7 17.11 8.12 7.92
C PRO A 7 17.74 7.22 6.84
N GLY A 8 17.06 6.16 6.36
CA GLY A 8 17.61 5.46 5.18
C GLY A 8 17.15 4.06 4.81
N ALA A 9 16.02 3.56 5.31
CA ALA A 9 15.23 2.62 4.52
C ALA A 9 13.97 3.38 4.12
N GLU A 10 13.75 3.55 2.82
CA GLU A 10 12.60 4.20 2.22
C GLU A 10 11.30 3.75 2.89
N ARG A 11 10.82 4.54 3.87
CA ARG A 11 9.60 4.24 4.65
C ARG A 11 8.39 4.42 3.76
N LEU A 12 8.10 3.41 2.93
CA LEU A 12 6.83 3.35 2.25
C LEU A 12 5.73 3.29 3.31
N THR A 13 4.73 4.16 3.20
CA THR A 13 3.57 4.16 4.09
C THR A 13 2.82 2.85 3.89
N PRO A 14 2.60 2.03 4.93
CA PRO A 14 1.88 0.79 4.77
C PRO A 14 0.44 1.07 4.34
N TRP A 15 -0.10 0.26 3.45
CA TRP A 15 -1.49 0.36 2.98
C TRP A 15 -2.49 0.42 4.14
N SER A 16 -2.25 -0.38 5.17
CA SER A 16 -3.03 -0.45 6.41
C SER A 16 -3.04 0.85 7.24
N ASP A 17 -2.09 1.77 7.02
CA ASP A 17 -1.98 3.06 7.73
C ASP A 17 -2.70 4.19 6.97
N LEU A 18 -3.16 3.93 5.73
CA LEU A 18 -3.91 4.89 4.94
C LEU A 18 -5.37 4.98 5.38
N ASP A 19 -5.93 6.19 5.41
CA ASP A 19 -7.38 6.38 5.55
C ASP A 19 -8.17 5.62 4.48
N GLU A 20 -9.36 5.15 4.84
CA GLU A 20 -10.27 4.46 3.91
C GLU A 20 -10.60 5.29 2.68
N ALA A 21 -10.75 6.61 2.85
CA ALA A 21 -10.94 7.54 1.74
C ALA A 21 -9.76 7.50 0.77
N ARG A 22 -8.53 7.48 1.29
CA ARG A 22 -7.31 7.46 0.49
C ARG A 22 -7.10 6.12 -0.20
N GLN A 23 -7.36 5.02 0.49
CA GLN A 23 -7.38 3.68 -0.10
C GLN A 23 -8.37 3.59 -1.26
N THR A 24 -9.58 4.14 -1.08
CA THR A 24 -10.63 4.16 -2.11
C THR A 24 -10.21 4.98 -3.33
N GLU A 25 -9.63 6.16 -3.14
CA GLU A 25 -9.10 6.97 -4.25
C GLU A 25 -8.02 6.22 -5.04
N LEU A 26 -7.11 5.53 -4.34
CA LEU A 26 -6.04 4.75 -4.97
C LEU A 26 -6.58 3.56 -5.76
N LEU A 27 -7.58 2.86 -5.22
CA LEU A 27 -8.26 1.76 -5.92
C LEU A 27 -8.98 2.26 -7.17
N ALA A 28 -9.69 3.39 -7.08
CA ALA A 28 -10.38 4.00 -8.22
C ALA A 28 -9.39 4.42 -9.31
N ALA A 29 -8.26 5.03 -8.93
CA ALA A 29 -7.20 5.41 -9.87
C ALA A 29 -6.54 4.18 -10.51
N TYR A 30 -6.31 3.11 -9.75
CA TYR A 30 -5.75 1.86 -10.27
C TYR A 30 -6.74 1.14 -11.20
N GLN A 31 -8.05 1.24 -10.98
CA GLN A 31 -9.06 0.65 -11.86
C GLN A 31 -9.01 1.22 -13.28
N ALA A 32 -8.69 2.52 -13.43
CA ALA A 32 -8.46 3.13 -14.73
C ALA A 32 -7.18 2.60 -15.41
N ASP A 33 -6.15 2.27 -14.64
CA ASP A 33 -4.90 1.66 -15.11
C ASP A 33 -5.12 0.20 -15.53
N LEU A 34 -5.97 -0.53 -14.81
CA LEU A 34 -6.34 -1.91 -15.11
C LEU A 34 -7.05 -2.08 -16.45
N ASP A 35 -7.83 -1.09 -16.90
CA ASP A 35 -8.51 -1.12 -18.20
C ASP A 35 -7.53 -1.12 -19.37
N ALA A 36 -6.36 -0.51 -19.19
CA ALA A 36 -5.28 -0.47 -20.17
C ALA A 36 -4.34 -1.70 -20.11
N LEU A 37 -4.43 -2.51 -19.05
CA LEU A 37 -3.55 -3.65 -18.83
C LEU A 37 -4.14 -4.94 -19.43
N PRO A 38 -3.29 -5.87 -19.90
CA PRO A 38 -3.78 -7.15 -20.40
C PRO A 38 -4.52 -7.90 -19.28
N PRO A 39 -5.66 -8.55 -19.59
CA PRO A 39 -6.47 -9.24 -18.61
C PRO A 39 -5.68 -10.41 -18.02
N THR A 40 -5.40 -10.34 -16.72
CA THR A 40 -4.74 -11.41 -15.98
C THR A 40 -5.72 -12.07 -15.02
N CYS A 41 -5.85 -13.39 -15.10
CA CYS A 41 -6.62 -14.15 -14.10
C CYS A 41 -5.82 -14.47 -12.82
N SER A 42 -4.50 -14.27 -12.81
CA SER A 42 -3.67 -14.59 -11.64
C SER A 42 -3.74 -13.47 -10.59
N LEU A 43 -4.18 -13.83 -9.38
CA LEU A 43 -4.25 -12.91 -8.24
C LEU A 43 -2.86 -12.35 -7.88
N GLU A 44 -1.83 -13.21 -7.85
CA GLU A 44 -0.44 -12.81 -7.55
C GLU A 44 0.05 -11.72 -8.51
N THR A 45 -0.23 -11.86 -9.80
CA THR A 45 0.10 -10.84 -10.82
C THR A 45 -0.65 -9.53 -10.60
N LYS A 46 -1.91 -9.58 -10.16
CA LYS A 46 -2.67 -8.36 -9.82
C LYS A 46 -2.07 -7.66 -8.60
N VAL A 47 -1.70 -8.43 -7.57
CA VAL A 47 -1.08 -7.93 -6.34
C VAL A 47 0.29 -7.31 -6.63
N GLU A 48 1.15 -7.97 -7.40
CA GLU A 48 2.47 -7.44 -7.76
C GLU A 48 2.38 -6.15 -8.58
N ARG A 49 1.47 -6.10 -9.57
CA ARG A 49 1.22 -4.89 -10.36
C ARG A 49 0.74 -3.74 -9.48
N PHE A 50 -0.19 -4.02 -8.57
CA PHE A 50 -0.72 -3.02 -7.65
C PHE A 50 0.34 -2.55 -6.65
N ALA A 51 1.10 -3.46 -6.06
CA ALA A 51 2.22 -3.15 -5.17
C ALA A 51 3.28 -2.29 -5.86
N ARG A 52 3.62 -2.60 -7.11
CA ARG A 52 4.58 -1.80 -7.89
C ARG A 52 4.02 -0.42 -8.23
N TRP A 53 2.73 -0.32 -8.54
CA TRP A 53 2.05 0.95 -8.77
C TRP A 53 1.99 1.83 -7.51
N LEU A 54 1.80 1.21 -6.33
CA LEU A 54 1.80 1.88 -5.03
C LEU A 54 3.21 2.27 -4.57
N ALA A 55 4.22 1.44 -4.83
CA ALA A 55 5.61 1.73 -4.49
C ALA A 55 6.09 3.02 -5.17
N GLY A 56 5.70 3.26 -6.42
CA GLY A 56 5.96 4.53 -7.13
C GLY A 56 5.32 5.76 -6.47
N ARG A 57 4.37 5.57 -5.54
CA ARG A 57 3.67 6.61 -4.78
C ARG A 57 4.11 6.68 -3.31
N GLY A 58 5.14 5.91 -2.94
CA GLY A 58 5.61 5.86 -1.55
C GLY A 58 4.75 4.98 -0.65
N ILE A 59 3.95 4.06 -1.19
CA ILE A 59 3.03 3.20 -0.44
C ILE A 59 3.46 1.74 -0.54
N GLY A 60 3.53 1.06 0.60
CA GLY A 60 3.86 -0.36 0.71
C GLY A 60 2.59 -1.19 0.73
N PHE A 61 2.48 -2.14 -0.21
CA PHE A 61 1.37 -3.09 -0.27
C PHE A 61 1.91 -4.50 -0.52
N SER A 62 1.41 -5.47 0.23
CA SER A 62 1.81 -6.87 0.11
C SER A 62 0.58 -7.79 0.12
N MET A 63 0.80 -9.07 -0.21
CA MET A 63 -0.28 -10.07 -0.17
C MET A 63 -0.88 -10.23 1.24
N ASP A 64 -0.15 -9.88 2.31
CA ASP A 64 -0.66 -9.85 3.70
C ASP A 64 -1.77 -8.81 3.90
N ASP A 65 -1.76 -7.72 3.12
CA ASP A 65 -2.80 -6.71 3.14
C ASP A 65 -4.08 -7.16 2.41
N VAL A 66 -3.98 -8.20 1.54
CA VAL A 66 -5.13 -8.76 0.81
C VAL A 66 -5.99 -9.58 1.77
N GLY A 67 -7.01 -8.93 2.34
CA GLY A 67 -7.97 -9.55 3.25
C GLY A 67 -7.93 -9.02 4.68
N ARG A 68 -7.05 -8.05 4.97
CA ARG A 68 -7.11 -7.30 6.22
C ARG A 68 -7.92 -6.00 5.96
N PRO A 69 -9.22 -5.93 6.31
CA PRO A 69 -9.88 -4.64 6.42
C PRO A 69 -9.10 -3.83 7.47
N GLY A 70 -8.82 -2.56 7.17
CA GLY A 70 -7.83 -1.74 7.89
C GLY A 70 -7.84 -1.93 9.41
N PRO A 71 -6.68 -2.04 10.07
CA PRO A 71 -6.64 -2.23 11.50
C PRO A 71 -7.04 -0.93 12.20
N GLY A 72 -8.22 -0.94 12.81
CA GLY A 72 -8.34 -0.37 14.14
C GLY A 72 -7.36 -1.10 15.08
N HIS A 73 -6.11 -0.66 15.13
CA HIS A 73 -5.21 -1.00 16.23
C HIS A 73 -4.27 0.15 16.55
N GLY A 74 -4.50 0.69 17.74
CA GLY A 74 -3.82 1.85 18.29
C GLY A 74 -2.34 1.60 18.44
N ARG A 75 -1.58 2.66 18.13
CA ARG A 75 -0.20 2.76 18.55
C ARG A 75 -0.20 3.07 20.06
N SER A 76 0.09 2.06 20.89
CA SER A 76 0.39 2.25 22.31
C SER A 76 1.43 3.36 22.47
N ALA A 77 1.02 4.43 23.14
CA ALA A 77 1.91 5.41 23.74
C ALA A 77 2.76 4.70 24.81
N ARG A 78 4.05 5.08 24.85
CA ARG A 78 5.02 4.59 25.82
C ARG A 78 5.12 5.59 26.96
#